data_AF-A0A2M8LZV8-F1
#
_entry.id   AF-A0A2M8LZV8-F1
#
_cell.length_a   1.000
_cell.length_b   1.000
_cell.length_c   1.000
_cell.angle_alpha   90.00
_cell.angle_beta   90.00
_cell.angle_gamma   90.00
#
_symmetry.space_group_name_H-M   'P 1'
#
loop_
_entity.id
_entity.type
_entity.pdbx_description
1 polymer ?
#
loop_
_entity_poly.entity_id
_entity_poly.type
_entity_poly.pdbx_seq_one_letter_code
_entity_poly.pdbx_strand_id
1 'polypeptide(L)'
;MSARPTRPTRPARRWPAAEWWAPLVKDLAAVQRGSAALGLVVRRVALAGPRPLVEAAWPDGTAATVAPDPEAGVPALLAALGARGPVAPPPGNHDRIHWAPGRDAPPLLAYAWLLDELGSTSDAWYAYTPTPVELLEITADGTEAVGVVVGRPGRRDAVRVRAALAHRGETGGFGYAVVERAVAAGDEDGEPCPDSVAGLPVRQVTLSGG
;
A
#
# COMPACT_ATOMS: atom_id res chain seq x y z
N MET A 1 1.93 24.81 -19.05
CA MET A 1 1.83 24.46 -17.61
C MET A 1 0.51 23.73 -17.40
N SER A 2 0.49 22.40 -17.42
CA SER A 2 -0.73 21.65 -17.04
C SER A 2 -0.88 21.71 -15.52
N ALA A 3 -2.04 22.17 -15.06
CA ALA A 3 -2.44 22.05 -13.67
C ALA A 3 -2.31 20.58 -13.25
N ARG A 4 -1.53 20.30 -12.19
CA ARG A 4 -1.56 18.97 -11.58
C ARG A 4 -3.01 18.70 -11.17
N PRO A 5 -3.60 17.54 -11.51
CA PRO A 5 -4.93 17.19 -11.02
C PRO A 5 -4.94 17.30 -9.49
N THR A 6 -5.97 17.96 -8.97
CA THR A 6 -6.14 18.22 -7.54
C THR A 6 -6.24 16.90 -6.79
N ARG A 7 -5.29 16.65 -5.89
CA ARG A 7 -5.31 15.47 -5.01
C ARG A 7 -6.54 15.50 -4.09
N PRO A 8 -7.07 14.34 -3.68
CA PRO A 8 -8.07 14.28 -2.63
C PRO A 8 -7.57 15.01 -1.37
N THR A 9 -8.46 15.79 -0.75
CA THR A 9 -8.12 16.61 0.42
C THR A 9 -7.84 15.74 1.64
N ARG A 10 -6.76 16.06 2.38
CA ARG A 10 -6.63 15.63 3.78
C ARG A 10 -7.61 16.45 4.65
N PRO A 11 -8.19 15.86 5.71
CA PRO A 11 -8.15 14.45 6.09
C PRO A 11 -9.17 13.59 5.32
N ALA A 12 -9.09 12.26 5.46
CA ALA A 12 -10.17 11.37 5.02
C ALA A 12 -11.51 11.80 5.64
N ARG A 13 -12.63 11.69 4.92
CA ARG A 13 -13.95 12.12 5.40
C ARG A 13 -14.43 11.24 6.54
N ARG A 14 -14.24 9.92 6.41
CA ARG A 14 -14.56 8.97 7.47
C ARG A 14 -13.58 9.02 8.64
N TRP A 15 -12.30 9.31 8.39
CA TRP A 15 -11.24 9.30 9.42
C TRP A 15 -10.49 10.65 9.46
N PRO A 16 -10.97 11.61 10.27
CA PRO A 16 -10.42 12.97 10.33
C PRO A 16 -8.95 13.07 10.75
N ALA A 17 -8.38 12.00 11.30
CA ALA A 17 -6.98 11.89 11.71
C ALA A 17 -6.20 10.85 10.87
N ALA A 18 -6.61 10.64 9.62
CA ALA A 18 -5.94 9.71 8.71
C ALA A 18 -5.72 10.32 7.33
N GLU A 19 -4.77 9.74 6.61
CA GLU A 19 -4.59 10.00 5.19
C GLU A 19 -5.83 9.60 4.40
N TRP A 20 -6.12 10.32 3.32
CA TRP A 20 -7.28 10.04 2.45
C TRP A 20 -7.26 8.61 1.86
N TRP A 21 -6.08 8.03 1.68
CA TRP A 21 -5.89 6.68 1.12
C TRP A 21 -5.96 5.57 2.18
N ALA A 22 -5.86 5.91 3.46
CA ALA A 22 -5.78 4.94 4.55
C ALA A 22 -6.98 3.99 4.62
N PRO A 23 -8.25 4.46 4.47
CA PRO A 23 -9.40 3.56 4.44
C PRO A 23 -9.31 2.54 3.32
N LEU A 24 -8.94 2.97 2.10
CA LEU A 24 -8.78 2.08 0.95
C LEU A 24 -7.73 0.99 1.21
N VAL A 25 -6.57 1.37 1.74
CA VAL A 25 -5.48 0.41 1.98
C VAL A 25 -5.90 -0.62 3.04
N LYS A 26 -6.65 -0.22 4.08
CA LYS A 26 -7.21 -1.15 5.07
C LYS A 26 -8.30 -2.05 4.51
N ASP A 27 -9.18 -1.51 3.68
CA ASP A 27 -10.21 -2.32 3.02
C ASP A 27 -9.57 -3.35 2.06
N LEU A 28 -8.50 -2.96 1.34
CA LEU A 28 -7.71 -3.87 0.50
C LEU A 28 -6.99 -4.94 1.33
N ALA A 29 -6.48 -4.59 2.51
CA ALA A 29 -5.90 -5.56 3.44
C ALA A 29 -6.93 -6.63 3.85
N ALA A 30 -8.17 -6.23 4.17
CA ALA A 30 -9.24 -7.14 4.49
C ALA A 30 -9.60 -8.05 3.30
N VAL A 31 -9.74 -7.48 2.10
CA VAL A 31 -10.01 -8.27 0.87
C VAL A 31 -8.88 -9.27 0.58
N GLN A 32 -7.62 -8.82 0.68
CA GLN A 32 -6.42 -9.65 0.50
C GLN A 32 -6.40 -10.80 1.50
N ARG A 33 -6.74 -10.53 2.77
CA ARG A 33 -6.84 -11.55 3.83
C ARG A 33 -7.91 -12.59 3.54
N GLY A 34 -9.13 -12.15 3.21
CA GLY A 34 -10.24 -13.05 2.91
C GLY A 34 -9.97 -13.91 1.67
N SER A 35 -9.34 -13.33 0.66
CA SER A 35 -9.10 -13.98 -0.64
C SER A 35 -7.74 -14.66 -0.76
N ALA A 36 -6.92 -14.70 0.30
CA ALA A 36 -5.57 -15.27 0.26
C ALA A 36 -5.56 -16.75 -0.16
N ALA A 37 -6.51 -17.55 0.30
CA ALA A 37 -6.64 -18.96 -0.06
C ALA A 37 -7.03 -19.18 -1.54
N LEU A 38 -7.58 -18.15 -2.19
CA LEU A 38 -7.91 -18.14 -3.62
C LEU A 38 -6.72 -17.69 -4.48
N GLY A 39 -5.60 -17.33 -3.86
CA GLY A 39 -4.40 -16.83 -4.53
C GLY A 39 -4.55 -15.43 -5.13
N LEU A 40 -5.59 -14.67 -4.74
CA LEU A 40 -5.74 -13.27 -5.15
C LEU A 40 -4.56 -12.46 -4.60
N VAL A 41 -3.97 -11.60 -5.44
CA VAL A 41 -2.93 -10.66 -5.06
C VAL A 41 -3.31 -9.26 -5.52
N VAL A 42 -3.42 -8.31 -4.58
CA VAL A 42 -3.42 -6.87 -4.90
C VAL A 42 -2.01 -6.48 -5.32
N ARG A 43 -1.75 -6.48 -6.63
CA ARG A 43 -0.41 -6.26 -7.21
C ARG A 43 0.03 -4.81 -7.17
N ARG A 44 -0.90 -3.88 -7.33
CA ARG A 44 -0.58 -2.46 -7.39
C ARG A 44 -1.70 -1.60 -6.82
N VAL A 45 -1.33 -0.58 -6.08
CA VAL A 45 -2.21 0.49 -5.60
C VAL A 45 -1.55 1.82 -5.96
N ALA A 46 -1.96 2.43 -7.07
CA ALA A 46 -1.46 3.73 -7.52
C ALA A 46 -2.30 4.86 -6.94
N LEU A 47 -1.66 5.79 -6.22
CA LEU A 47 -2.29 6.87 -5.45
C LEU A 47 -1.89 8.28 -5.93
N ALA A 48 -1.01 8.37 -6.93
CA ALA A 48 -0.56 9.63 -7.50
C ALA A 48 -1.61 10.34 -8.37
N GLY A 49 -2.62 9.62 -8.86
CA GLY A 49 -3.66 10.15 -9.74
C GLY A 49 -4.80 10.87 -9.01
N PRO A 50 -5.75 11.45 -9.75
CA PRO A 50 -6.96 12.06 -9.17
C PRO A 50 -7.89 11.05 -8.49
N ARG A 51 -7.76 9.76 -8.85
CA ARG A 51 -8.43 8.63 -8.22
C ARG A 51 -7.41 7.51 -8.02
N PRO A 52 -7.55 6.70 -6.95
CA PRO A 52 -6.73 5.53 -6.79
C PRO A 52 -7.00 4.54 -7.93
N LEU A 53 -5.97 3.82 -8.33
CA LEU A 53 -6.09 2.69 -9.26
C LEU A 53 -5.52 1.46 -8.58
N VAL A 54 -6.31 0.39 -8.56
CA VAL A 54 -5.96 -0.88 -7.92
C VAL A 54 -5.89 -1.95 -9.00
N GLU A 55 -4.76 -2.65 -9.06
CA GLU A 55 -4.58 -3.81 -9.93
C GLU A 55 -4.50 -5.07 -9.06
N ALA A 56 -5.31 -6.07 -9.41
CA ALA A 56 -5.31 -7.38 -8.77
C ALA A 56 -5.07 -8.47 -9.81
N ALA A 57 -4.49 -9.59 -9.38
CA ALA A 57 -4.28 -10.77 -10.22
C ALA A 57 -4.58 -12.06 -9.47
N TRP A 58 -4.83 -13.11 -10.24
CA TRP A 58 -5.13 -14.46 -9.78
C TRP A 58 -4.14 -15.48 -10.37
N PRO A 59 -4.04 -16.69 -9.79
CA PRO A 59 -3.09 -17.71 -10.24
C PRO A 59 -3.33 -18.24 -11.66
N ASP A 60 -4.56 -18.11 -12.17
CA ASP A 60 -4.95 -18.53 -13.52
C ASP A 60 -4.55 -17.52 -14.62
N GLY A 61 -3.89 -16.42 -14.25
CA GLY A 61 -3.51 -15.34 -15.15
C GLY A 61 -4.60 -14.27 -15.33
N THR A 62 -5.77 -14.44 -14.73
CA THR A 62 -6.79 -13.39 -14.66
C THR A 62 -6.23 -12.16 -13.95
N ALA A 63 -6.57 -10.97 -14.45
CA ALA A 63 -6.21 -9.70 -13.84
C ALA A 63 -7.36 -8.69 -13.93
N ALA A 64 -7.40 -7.77 -12.97
CA ALA A 64 -8.41 -6.73 -12.90
C ALA A 64 -7.76 -5.40 -12.55
N THR A 65 -8.23 -4.32 -13.19
CA THR A 65 -7.90 -2.96 -12.81
C THR A 65 -9.19 -2.23 -12.45
N VAL A 66 -9.24 -1.66 -11.25
CA VAL A 66 -10.41 -0.93 -10.74
C VAL A 66 -9.98 0.43 -10.19
N ALA A 67 -10.87 1.42 -10.27
CA ALA A 67 -10.64 2.77 -9.75
C ALA A 67 -11.66 3.07 -8.64
N PRO A 68 -11.45 2.54 -7.43
CA PRO A 68 -12.44 2.61 -6.35
C PRO A 68 -12.56 4.02 -5.78
N ASP A 69 -13.70 4.33 -5.16
CA ASP A 69 -13.74 5.41 -4.18
C ASP A 69 -12.91 4.98 -2.96
N PRO A 70 -11.95 5.80 -2.48
CA PRO A 70 -11.12 5.44 -1.33
C PRO A 70 -11.92 5.06 -0.07
N GLU A 71 -13.18 5.49 0.04
CA GLU A 71 -14.05 5.24 1.19
C GLU A 71 -15.22 4.29 0.87
N ALA A 72 -15.16 3.57 -0.24
CA ALA A 72 -16.24 2.69 -0.69
C ALA A 72 -16.55 1.53 0.28
N GLY A 73 -15.55 1.09 1.06
CA GLY A 73 -15.67 -0.06 1.95
C GLY A 73 -15.41 -1.41 1.28
N VAL A 74 -15.12 -2.42 2.10
CA VAL A 74 -14.91 -3.81 1.68
C VAL A 74 -16.00 -4.36 0.75
N PRO A 75 -17.32 -4.18 0.99
CA PRO A 75 -18.35 -4.74 0.10
C PRO A 75 -18.25 -4.24 -1.34
N ALA A 76 -17.93 -2.96 -1.53
CA ALA A 76 -17.78 -2.37 -2.85
C ALA A 76 -16.54 -2.89 -3.58
N LEU A 77 -15.43 -3.08 -2.86
CA LEU A 77 -14.21 -3.68 -3.41
C LEU A 77 -14.43 -5.15 -3.81
N LEU A 78 -15.10 -5.93 -2.96
CA LEU A 78 -15.46 -7.32 -3.27
C LEU A 78 -16.36 -7.39 -4.52
N ALA A 79 -17.34 -6.51 -4.65
CA ALA A 79 -18.18 -6.45 -5.84
C ALA A 79 -17.38 -6.09 -7.10
N ALA A 80 -16.50 -5.09 -7.02
CA ALA A 80 -15.70 -4.62 -8.16
C ALA A 80 -14.69 -5.67 -8.65
N LEU A 81 -13.99 -6.33 -7.72
CA LEU A 81 -13.02 -7.39 -8.04
C LEU A 81 -13.70 -8.71 -8.38
N GLY A 82 -14.79 -9.05 -7.68
CA GLY A 82 -15.61 -10.25 -7.90
C GLY A 82 -16.25 -10.31 -9.28
N ALA A 83 -16.45 -9.16 -9.95
CA ALA A 83 -16.90 -9.11 -11.33
C ALA A 83 -15.86 -9.64 -12.34
N ARG A 84 -14.60 -9.85 -11.92
CA ARG A 84 -13.49 -10.28 -12.78
C ARG A 84 -12.90 -11.63 -12.39
N GLY A 85 -12.82 -11.93 -11.10
CA GLY A 85 -12.24 -13.18 -10.60
C GLY A 85 -12.77 -13.54 -9.22
N PRO A 86 -12.45 -14.75 -8.72
CA PRO A 86 -12.97 -15.23 -7.45
C PRO A 86 -12.46 -14.38 -6.27
N VAL A 87 -13.37 -13.99 -5.39
CA VAL A 87 -13.08 -13.27 -4.15
C VAL A 87 -13.78 -13.95 -2.98
N ALA A 88 -13.22 -13.83 -1.79
CA ALA A 88 -13.85 -14.30 -0.56
C ALA A 88 -13.98 -13.16 0.45
N PRO A 89 -15.10 -13.10 1.20
CA PRO A 89 -15.25 -12.10 2.24
C PRO A 89 -14.18 -12.28 3.34
N PRO A 90 -13.70 -11.19 3.95
CA PRO A 90 -12.83 -11.31 5.12
C PRO A 90 -13.55 -11.98 6.29
N PRO A 91 -12.80 -12.45 7.32
CA PRO A 91 -13.38 -12.86 8.59
C PRO A 91 -14.32 -11.78 9.17
N GLY A 92 -15.42 -12.20 9.81
CA GLY A 92 -16.47 -11.29 10.28
C GLY A 92 -16.05 -10.27 11.36
N ASN A 93 -14.83 -10.38 11.90
CA ASN A 93 -14.25 -9.50 12.91
C ASN A 93 -13.01 -8.73 12.40
N HIS A 94 -12.80 -8.67 11.08
CA HIS A 94 -11.64 -8.00 10.48
C HIS A 94 -11.52 -6.51 10.84
N ASP A 95 -12.63 -5.86 11.19
CA ASP A 95 -12.71 -4.46 11.61
C ASP A 95 -12.37 -4.23 13.09
N ARG A 96 -12.37 -5.28 13.91
CA ARG A 96 -12.30 -5.19 15.38
C ARG A 96 -11.01 -5.74 15.98
N ILE A 97 -10.26 -6.53 15.24
CA ILE A 97 -9.06 -7.22 15.75
C ILE A 97 -7.86 -6.84 14.91
N HIS A 98 -6.92 -6.14 15.54
CA HIS A 98 -5.56 -6.03 15.02
C HIS A 98 -4.96 -7.44 15.02
N TRP A 99 -4.75 -8.00 13.82
CA TRP A 99 -4.44 -9.42 13.64
C TRP A 99 -3.05 -9.59 13.05
N ALA A 100 -2.08 -10.05 13.84
CA ALA A 100 -0.79 -10.49 13.31
C ALA A 100 -0.90 -11.94 12.82
N PRO A 101 -0.48 -12.25 11.57
CA PRO A 101 -0.62 -13.59 11.00
C PRO A 101 0.40 -14.60 11.56
N GLY A 102 1.42 -14.15 12.28
CA GLY A 102 2.50 -14.98 12.81
C GLY A 102 3.67 -15.09 11.83
N ARG A 103 4.84 -15.48 12.33
CA ARG A 103 6.08 -15.57 11.54
C ARG A 103 5.99 -16.55 10.36
N ASP A 104 5.27 -17.65 10.55
CA ASP A 104 5.14 -18.74 9.57
C ASP A 104 3.90 -18.59 8.68
N ALA A 105 3.30 -17.40 8.66
CA ALA A 105 2.12 -17.15 7.86
C ALA A 105 2.40 -17.35 6.37
N PRO A 106 1.44 -17.91 5.61
CA PRO A 106 1.46 -17.85 4.15
C PRO A 106 1.74 -16.43 3.65
N PRO A 107 2.57 -16.24 2.61
CA PRO A 107 3.02 -14.91 2.19
C PRO A 107 1.90 -13.91 1.89
N LEU A 108 0.77 -14.37 1.35
CA LEU A 108 -0.38 -13.50 1.06
C LEU A 108 -1.11 -13.02 2.33
N LEU A 109 -1.01 -13.76 3.42
CA LEU A 109 -1.50 -13.33 4.73
C LEU A 109 -0.52 -12.35 5.38
N ALA A 110 0.79 -12.55 5.22
CA ALA A 110 1.80 -11.56 5.61
C ALA A 110 1.66 -10.24 4.82
N TYR A 111 1.34 -10.33 3.53
CA TYR A 111 1.07 -9.15 2.70
C TYR A 111 -0.22 -8.43 3.12
N ALA A 112 -1.30 -9.17 3.40
CA ALA A 112 -2.53 -8.59 3.95
C ALA A 112 -2.25 -7.80 5.24
N TRP A 113 -1.46 -8.37 6.15
CA TRP A 113 -1.03 -7.69 7.37
C TRP A 113 -0.24 -6.41 7.10
N LEU A 114 0.71 -6.43 6.17
CA LEU A 114 1.48 -5.23 5.81
C LEU A 114 0.62 -4.11 5.24
N LEU A 115 -0.40 -4.43 4.45
CA LEU A 115 -1.38 -3.44 3.99
C LEU A 115 -2.16 -2.86 5.18
N ASP A 116 -2.62 -3.70 6.11
CA ASP A 116 -3.34 -3.23 7.31
C ASP A 116 -2.46 -2.31 8.17
N GLU A 117 -1.19 -2.68 8.38
CA GLU A 117 -0.19 -1.86 9.07
C GLU A 117 0.02 -0.51 8.37
N LEU A 118 0.21 -0.49 7.05
CA LEU A 118 0.38 0.76 6.29
C LEU A 118 -0.84 1.68 6.44
N GLY A 119 -2.05 1.11 6.33
CA GLY A 119 -3.28 1.87 6.46
C GLY A 119 -3.53 2.35 7.89
N SER A 120 -3.21 1.52 8.89
CA SER A 120 -3.40 1.83 10.31
C SER A 120 -2.39 2.86 10.83
N THR A 121 -1.17 2.86 10.30
CA THR A 121 -0.09 3.80 10.63
C THR A 121 -0.02 5.00 9.67
N SER A 122 -1.17 5.44 9.14
CA SER A 122 -1.21 6.56 8.18
C SER A 122 -0.69 7.88 8.76
N ASP A 123 -0.69 8.03 10.08
CA ASP A 123 -0.08 9.15 10.80
C ASP A 123 1.44 9.25 10.64
N ALA A 124 2.12 8.13 10.33
CA ALA A 124 3.53 8.11 9.96
C ALA A 124 3.85 9.10 8.82
N TRP A 125 2.89 9.33 7.92
CA TRP A 125 3.08 10.11 6.70
C TRP A 125 2.91 11.62 6.88
N TYR A 126 2.25 12.05 7.96
CA TYR A 126 1.96 13.47 8.18
C TYR A 126 2.33 14.02 9.55
N ALA A 127 2.48 13.17 10.57
CA ALA A 127 2.74 13.60 11.96
C ALA A 127 4.08 13.11 12.51
N TYR A 128 4.66 12.05 11.94
CA TYR A 128 5.81 11.39 12.56
C TYR A 128 7.16 12.04 12.27
N THR A 129 7.37 12.50 11.03
CA THR A 129 8.61 13.20 10.67
C THR A 129 8.33 14.66 10.33
N PRO A 130 9.28 15.58 10.55
CA PRO A 130 9.12 16.98 10.16
C PRO A 130 9.17 17.17 8.63
N THR A 131 9.59 16.15 7.88
CA THR A 131 9.71 16.21 6.42
C THR A 131 8.41 15.73 5.77
N PRO A 132 7.71 16.56 4.98
CA PRO A 132 6.51 16.12 4.29
C PRO A 132 6.81 14.99 3.31
N VAL A 133 6.08 13.89 3.43
CA VAL A 133 6.12 12.74 2.53
C VAL A 133 4.72 12.32 2.11
N GLU A 134 4.64 11.56 1.02
CA GLU A 134 3.37 11.16 0.41
C GLU A 134 3.47 9.72 -0.08
N LEU A 135 2.45 8.91 0.21
CA LEU A 135 2.34 7.58 -0.39
C LEU A 135 1.87 7.72 -1.84
N LEU A 136 2.69 7.29 -2.79
CA LEU A 136 2.39 7.39 -4.22
C LEU A 136 1.94 6.07 -4.82
N GLU A 137 2.53 4.96 -4.37
CA GLU A 137 2.26 3.65 -4.94
C GLU A 137 2.63 2.53 -3.96
N ILE A 138 1.84 1.46 -3.93
CA ILE A 138 2.20 0.17 -3.33
C ILE A 138 2.25 -0.85 -4.46
N THR A 139 3.28 -1.68 -4.49
CA THR A 139 3.48 -2.77 -5.46
C THR A 139 3.81 -4.06 -4.74
N ALA A 140 3.33 -5.19 -5.24
CA ALA A 140 3.71 -6.52 -4.76
C ALA A 140 4.20 -7.39 -5.92
N ASP A 141 5.38 -7.98 -5.75
CA ASP A 141 6.00 -8.90 -6.71
C ASP A 141 5.48 -10.33 -6.45
N GLY A 142 4.16 -10.49 -6.37
CA GLY A 142 3.52 -11.74 -5.94
C GLY A 142 3.69 -11.98 -4.44
N THR A 143 4.41 -13.03 -4.08
CA THR A 143 4.56 -13.52 -2.70
C THR A 143 5.90 -13.18 -2.05
N GLU A 144 6.81 -12.51 -2.76
CA GLU A 144 8.20 -12.34 -2.28
C GLU A 144 8.44 -11.01 -1.59
N ALA A 145 7.98 -9.91 -2.19
CA ALA A 145 8.31 -8.56 -1.74
C ALA A 145 7.20 -7.56 -2.01
N VAL A 146 7.17 -6.52 -1.17
CA VAL A 146 6.37 -5.31 -1.37
C VAL A 146 7.29 -4.12 -1.64
N GLY A 147 6.94 -3.28 -2.61
CA GLY A 147 7.56 -2.00 -2.88
C GLY A 147 6.61 -0.87 -2.53
N VAL A 148 7.02 0.04 -1.65
CA VAL A 148 6.25 1.22 -1.26
C VAL A 148 6.95 2.47 -1.78
N VAL A 149 6.30 3.20 -2.69
CA VAL A 149 6.86 4.41 -3.30
C VAL A 149 6.41 5.63 -2.50
N VAL A 150 7.40 6.32 -1.93
CA VAL A 150 7.26 7.52 -1.11
C VAL A 150 7.69 8.73 -1.92
N GLY A 151 6.77 9.64 -2.18
CA GLY A 151 7.07 10.94 -2.77
C GLY A 151 7.66 11.89 -1.74
N ARG A 152 8.67 12.67 -2.14
CA ARG A 152 9.32 13.67 -1.30
C ARG A 152 9.19 15.05 -1.97
N PRO A 153 8.06 15.76 -1.77
CA PRO A 153 7.77 17.00 -2.49
C PRO A 153 8.87 18.07 -2.35
N GLY A 154 9.50 18.16 -1.19
CA GLY A 154 10.60 19.10 -0.94
C GLY A 154 11.86 18.82 -1.75
N ARG A 155 12.10 17.55 -2.14
CA ARG A 155 13.24 17.12 -2.97
C ARG A 155 12.89 16.89 -4.44
N ARG A 156 11.59 16.89 -4.78
CA ARG A 156 11.05 16.66 -6.14
C ARG A 156 11.46 15.30 -6.72
N ASP A 157 11.53 14.28 -5.88
CA ASP A 157 11.81 12.91 -6.24
C ASP A 157 10.91 11.93 -5.46
N ALA A 158 11.13 10.63 -5.67
CA ALA A 158 10.50 9.58 -4.90
C ALA A 158 11.48 8.44 -4.56
N VAL A 159 11.18 7.71 -3.50
CA VAL A 159 11.95 6.55 -3.04
C VAL A 159 11.02 5.35 -2.98
N ARG A 160 11.38 4.27 -3.68
CA ARG A 160 10.76 2.96 -3.55
C ARG A 160 11.48 2.19 -2.43
N VAL A 161 10.80 2.01 -1.32
CA VAL A 161 11.27 1.19 -0.21
C VAL A 161 10.79 -0.25 -0.45
N ARG A 162 11.72 -1.16 -0.73
CA ARG A 162 11.45 -2.59 -0.95
C ARG A 162 11.60 -3.37 0.35
N ALA A 163 10.63 -4.20 0.68
CA ALA A 163 10.65 -5.06 1.85
C ALA A 163 10.27 -6.49 1.48
N ALA A 164 11.05 -7.47 1.96
CA ALA A 164 10.73 -8.89 1.79
C ALA A 164 9.58 -9.31 2.72
N LEU A 165 8.65 -10.12 2.21
CA LEU A 165 7.47 -10.57 2.96
C LEU A 165 7.81 -11.61 4.03
N ALA A 166 8.85 -12.43 3.82
CA ALA A 166 9.28 -13.53 4.69
C ALA A 166 9.67 -13.12 6.13
N HIS A 167 9.79 -11.82 6.43
CA HIS A 167 10.23 -11.31 7.73
C HIS A 167 9.21 -10.38 8.41
N ARG A 168 7.97 -10.32 7.92
CA ARG A 168 7.05 -9.24 8.31
C ARG A 168 5.74 -9.69 8.94
N GLY A 169 5.52 -11.00 9.11
CA GLY A 169 4.29 -11.56 9.67
C GLY A 169 3.99 -11.22 11.15
N GLU A 170 4.89 -10.51 11.84
CA GLU A 170 4.73 -10.10 13.25
C GLU A 170 5.25 -8.68 13.55
N THR A 171 5.88 -8.01 12.58
CA THR A 171 6.54 -6.72 12.82
C THR A 171 5.53 -5.59 12.70
N GLY A 172 5.18 -4.99 13.84
CA GLY A 172 4.44 -3.73 13.86
C GLY A 172 5.34 -2.53 13.48
N GLY A 173 4.72 -1.42 13.08
CA GLY A 173 5.42 -0.16 12.80
C GLY A 173 6.02 -0.07 11.40
N PHE A 174 5.55 -0.90 10.46
CA PHE A 174 6.06 -0.93 9.10
C PHE A 174 5.92 0.43 8.38
N GLY A 175 4.81 1.14 8.56
CA GLY A 175 4.62 2.47 7.96
C GLY A 175 5.65 3.49 8.44
N TYR A 176 5.96 3.50 9.74
CA TYR A 176 7.01 4.36 10.30
C TYR A 176 8.38 4.01 9.71
N ALA A 177 8.75 2.72 9.68
CA ALA A 177 10.03 2.28 9.13
C ALA A 177 10.20 2.63 7.64
N VAL A 178 9.12 2.54 6.85
CA VAL A 178 9.12 2.98 5.45
C VAL A 178 9.35 4.48 5.33
N VAL A 179 8.63 5.29 6.12
CA VAL A 179 8.77 6.75 6.10
C VAL A 179 10.17 7.16 6.53
N GLU A 180 10.69 6.62 7.64
CA GLU A 180 12.06 6.89 8.11
C GLU A 180 13.09 6.58 7.04
N ARG A 181 12.99 5.40 6.42
CA ARG A 181 13.94 4.98 5.40
C ARG A 181 13.90 5.88 4.17
N ALA A 182 12.71 6.29 3.75
CA ALA A 182 12.53 7.19 2.61
C ALA A 182 13.04 8.61 2.89
N VAL A 183 12.84 9.12 4.11
CA VAL A 183 13.34 10.43 4.54
C VAL A 183 14.87 10.43 4.65
N ALA A 184 15.45 9.36 5.22
CA ALA A 184 16.89 9.24 5.41
C ALA A 184 17.67 8.99 4.11
N ALA A 185 17.04 8.46 3.06
CA ALA A 185 17.72 8.14 1.81
C ALA A 185 18.34 9.38 1.12
N GLY A 186 19.65 9.41 0.99
CA GLY A 186 20.41 10.40 0.23
C GLY A 186 20.31 10.21 -1.30
N ASP A 187 20.96 11.10 -2.05
CA ASP A 187 21.07 10.98 -3.51
C ASP A 187 22.06 9.89 -3.94
N GLU A 188 22.89 9.41 -3.03
CA GLU A 188 23.81 8.29 -3.25
C GLU A 188 23.25 6.97 -2.71
N ASP A 189 22.15 7.04 -1.95
CA ASP A 189 21.48 5.86 -1.41
C ASP A 189 20.53 5.25 -2.44
N GLY A 190 20.77 3.98 -2.76
CA GLY A 190 19.87 3.17 -3.56
C GLY A 190 20.14 3.21 -5.07
N GLU A 191 19.59 2.22 -5.76
CA GLU A 191 19.77 2.05 -7.19
C GLU A 191 18.76 2.94 -7.95
N PRO A 192 19.16 3.59 -9.06
CA PRO A 192 18.22 4.26 -9.94
C PRO A 192 17.16 3.27 -10.43
N CYS A 193 15.89 3.59 -10.23
CA CYS A 193 14.80 2.83 -10.80
C CYS A 193 14.47 3.43 -12.19
N PRO A 194 14.44 2.63 -13.27
CA PRO A 194 14.10 3.12 -14.61
C PRO A 194 12.67 3.68 -14.68
N ASP A 195 11.79 3.22 -13.78
CA ASP A 195 10.41 3.68 -13.71
C ASP A 195 10.31 5.05 -13.02
N SER A 196 9.63 6.00 -13.66
CA SER A 196 9.14 7.21 -12.99
C SER A 196 7.74 6.98 -12.43
N VAL A 197 7.49 7.41 -11.20
CA VAL A 197 6.15 7.39 -10.59
C VAL A 197 5.67 8.82 -10.43
N ALA A 198 4.46 9.12 -10.92
CA ALA A 198 3.91 10.48 -10.94
C ALA A 198 4.79 11.51 -11.70
N GLY A 199 5.62 11.05 -12.64
CA GLY A 199 6.61 11.88 -13.33
C GLY A 199 7.80 12.30 -12.46
N LEU A 200 8.00 11.65 -11.31
CA LEU A 200 9.14 11.85 -10.43
C LEU A 200 10.20 10.77 -10.69
N PRO A 201 11.49 11.12 -10.65
CA PRO A 201 12.55 10.12 -10.64
C PRO A 201 12.44 9.28 -9.36
N VAL A 202 12.63 7.97 -9.50
CA VAL A 202 12.52 7.02 -8.39
C VAL A 202 13.88 6.39 -8.12
N ARG A 203 14.24 6.27 -6.85
CA ARG A 203 15.37 5.47 -6.38
C ARG A 203 14.86 4.32 -5.54
N GLN A 204 15.51 3.16 -5.62
CA GLN A 204 15.13 2.00 -4.85
C GLN A 204 16.08 1.79 -3.67
N VAL A 205 15.52 1.64 -2.47
CA VAL A 205 16.25 1.25 -1.26
C VAL A 205 15.57 0.04 -0.63
N THR A 206 16.34 -0.76 0.10
CA THR A 206 15.81 -1.93 0.83
C THR A 206 15.56 -1.57 2.29
N LEU A 207 14.46 -2.08 2.84
CA LEU A 207 14.17 -2.05 4.27
C LEU A 207 14.76 -3.32 4.90
N SER A 208 15.89 -3.17 5.59
CA SER A 208 16.52 -4.26 6.34
C SER A 208 15.55 -4.84 7.38
N GLY A 209 15.60 -6.16 7.60
CA GLY A 209 14.89 -6.79 8.71
C GLY A 209 15.41 -6.24 10.04
N GLY A 210 14.52 -5.74 10.88
CA GLY A 210 14.82 -5.47 12.29
C GLY A 210 14.71 -6.74 13.11
#